data_AF-A0A5J4R1A2-F1
#
_entry.id   AF-A0A5J4R1A2-F1
#
_cell.length_a   1.000
_cell.length_b   1.000
_cell.length_c   1.000
_cell.angle_alpha   90.00
_cell.angle_beta   90.00
_cell.angle_gamma   90.00
#
_symmetry.space_group_name_H-M   'P 1'
#
loop_
_entity.id
_entity.type
_entity.pdbx_description
1 polymer ?
#
loop_
_entity_poly.entity_id
_entity_poly.type
_entity_poly.pdbx_seq_one_letter_code
_entity_poly.pdbx_strand_id
1 'polypeptide(L)' 'MNNFREVIHPKKDFRMEDPEFVLHSYYQIFAPNHGFIPNLSSIDLLFNMGPESVCYLVKE' A
#
# COMPACT_ATOMS: atom_id res chain seq x y z
N MET A 1 -23.45 6.62 0.55
CA MET A 1 -22.79 5.54 -0.21
C MET A 1 -21.58 6.16 -0.87
N ASN A 2 -20.40 5.98 -0.29
CA ASN A 2 -19.21 6.74 -0.67
C ASN A 2 -18.57 6.11 -1.93
N ASN A 3 -18.33 6.92 -2.95
CA ASN A 3 -17.63 6.49 -4.15
C ASN A 3 -16.14 6.82 -4.00
N PHE A 4 -15.32 5.78 -3.78
CA PHE A 4 -13.88 5.94 -3.58
C PHE A 4 -13.06 5.81 -4.88
N ARG A 5 -13.70 5.65 -6.05
CA ARG A 5 -13.00 5.44 -7.32
C ARG A 5 -12.10 6.61 -7.72
N GLU A 6 -12.47 7.83 -7.30
CA GLU A 6 -11.66 9.03 -7.58
C GLU A 6 -10.42 9.12 -6.71
N VAL A 7 -10.48 8.60 -5.48
CA VAL A 7 -9.40 8.65 -4.47
C VAL A 7 -8.46 7.45 -4.62
N ILE A 8 -9.01 6.24 -4.81
CA ILE A 8 -8.25 5.00 -4.97
C ILE A 8 -8.11 4.69 -6.46
N HIS A 9 -7.17 5.36 -7.13
CA HIS A 9 -6.97 5.25 -8.57
C HIS A 9 -5.53 4.85 -8.93
N PRO A 10 -5.30 3.74 -9.65
CA PRO A 10 -3.96 3.20 -9.88
C PRO A 10 -3.05 4.07 -10.76
N LYS A 11 -3.63 5.02 -11.51
CA LYS A 11 -2.87 5.95 -12.37
C LYS A 11 -2.68 7.34 -11.75
N LYS A 12 -3.27 7.61 -10.59
CA LYS A 12 -3.10 8.90 -9.90
C LYS A 12 -2.00 8.76 -8.85
N ASP A 13 -1.24 9.82 -8.63
CA ASP A 13 -0.25 9.84 -7.57
C ASP A 13 -0.99 9.95 -6.23
N PHE A 14 -0.89 8.91 -5.41
CA PHE A 14 -1.52 8.85 -4.09
C PHE A 14 -1.05 10.00 -3.20
N ARG A 15 0.16 10.54 -3.40
CA ARG A 15 0.69 11.66 -2.61
C ARG A 15 -0.09 12.96 -2.84
N MET A 16 -0.74 13.07 -4.00
CA MET A 16 -1.56 14.25 -4.36
C MET A 16 -3.01 14.08 -3.92
N GLU A 17 -3.54 12.86 -4.02
CA GLU A 17 -4.96 12.56 -3.71
C GLU A 17 -5.18 12.26 -2.22
N ASP A 18 -4.18 11.71 -1.52
CA ASP A 18 -4.17 11.42 -0.08
C ASP A 18 -2.79 11.76 0.53
N PRO A 19 -2.52 13.05 0.81
CA PRO A 19 -1.24 13.50 1.35
C PRO A 19 -0.99 13.05 2.80
N GLU A 20 -2.04 12.62 3.51
CA GLU A 20 -1.92 12.08 4.88
C GLU A 20 -1.55 10.59 4.88
N PHE A 21 -1.62 9.92 3.73
CA PHE A 21 -1.25 8.51 3.61
C PHE A 21 0.27 8.32 3.69
N VAL A 22 0.71 7.66 4.78
CA VAL A 22 2.10 7.30 5.00
C VAL A 22 2.29 5.80 4.77
N LEU A 23 3.08 5.47 3.74
CA LEU A 23 3.48 4.10 3.47
C LEU A 23 4.62 3.66 4.39
N HIS A 24 4.32 2.67 5.22
CA HIS A 24 5.32 2.00 6.03
C HIS A 24 6.03 0.92 5.21
N SER A 25 7.36 0.87 5.30
CA SER A 25 8.12 -0.20 4.68
C SER A 25 7.78 -1.55 5.32
N TYR A 26 7.65 -2.57 4.49
CA TYR A 26 7.35 -3.94 4.91
C TYR A 26 8.29 -4.91 4.19
N TYR A 27 8.35 -6.16 4.67
CA TYR A 27 9.17 -7.18 4.03
C TYR A 27 8.63 -7.49 2.64
N GLN A 28 9.44 -7.32 1.61
CA GLN A 28 9.10 -7.67 0.24
C GLN A 28 10.01 -8.77 -0.26
N ILE A 29 9.45 -9.91 -0.66
CA ILE A 29 10.24 -11.09 -1.09
C ILE A 29 11.17 -10.78 -2.29
N PHE A 30 10.80 -9.80 -3.12
CA PHE A 30 11.55 -9.38 -4.30
C PHE A 30 12.47 -8.17 -4.05
N ALA A 31 12.49 -7.63 -2.82
CA ALA A 31 13.32 -6.47 -2.48
C ALA A 31 14.83 -6.69 -2.73
N PRO A 32 15.41 -7.88 -2.51
CA PRO A 32 16.82 -8.10 -2.83
C PRO A 32 17.18 -7.86 -4.31
N ASN A 33 16.22 -8.01 -5.21
CA ASN A 33 16.44 -7.88 -6.66
C ASN A 33 16.05 -6.51 -7.21
N HIS A 34 15.03 -5.86 -6.63
CA HIS A 34 14.45 -4.61 -7.18
C HIS A 34 14.48 -3.43 -6.20
N GLY A 35 14.97 -3.63 -4.98
CA GLY A 35 14.76 -2.69 -3.89
C GLY A 35 13.31 -2.71 -3.39
N PHE A 36 13.03 -1.90 -2.36
CA PHE A 36 11.67 -1.75 -1.84
C PHE A 36 10.83 -0.89 -2.79
N ILE A 37 9.67 -1.41 -3.19
CA ILE A 37 8.71 -0.71 -4.06
C ILE A 37 7.51 -0.28 -3.22
N PRO A 38 7.35 1.01 -2.89
CA PRO A 38 6.21 1.49 -2.11
C PRO A 38 4.92 1.50 -2.95
N ASN A 39 3.78 1.61 -2.28
CA ASN A 39 2.45 1.78 -2.89
C ASN A 39 2.06 0.68 -3.88
N LEU A 40 2.47 -0.56 -3.59
CA LEU A 40 1.89 -1.74 -4.23
C LEU A 40 0.46 -1.99 -3.72
N SER A 41 -0.25 -2.92 -4.36
CA SER A 41 -1.63 -3.20 -3.99
C SER A 41 -1.72 -3.84 -2.59
N SER A 42 -2.87 -3.71 -1.94
CA SER A 42 -3.14 -4.42 -0.68
C SER A 42 -3.02 -5.95 -0.82
N ILE A 43 -3.22 -6.48 -2.04
CA ILE A 43 -3.00 -7.90 -2.36
C ILE A 43 -1.52 -8.25 -2.29
N ASP A 44 -0.64 -7.38 -2.82
CA ASP A 44 0.81 -7.59 -2.73
C ASP A 44 1.28 -7.60 -1.26
N LEU A 45 0.77 -6.68 -0.45
CA LEU A 45 1.05 -6.65 0.99
C LEU A 45 0.61 -7.96 1.67
N LEU A 46 -0.58 -8.47 1.37
CA LEU A 46 -1.09 -9.73 1.92
C LEU A 46 -0.20 -10.93 1.57
N PHE A 47 0.28 -11.02 0.34
CA PHE A 47 1.17 -12.13 -0.07
C PHE A 47 2.58 -12.02 0.52
N ASN A 48 3.05 -10.80 0.79
CA ASN A 48 4.36 -10.57 1.39
C ASN A 48 4.35 -10.72 2.92
N MET A 49 3.31 -10.24 3.59
CA MET A 49 3.22 -10.14 5.04
C MET A 49 2.20 -11.07 5.68
N GLY A 50 1.35 -11.76 4.91
CA GLY A 50 0.38 -12.70 5.48
C GLY A 50 -0.53 -12.04 6.54
N PRO A 51 -0.77 -12.70 7.70
CA PRO A 51 -1.56 -12.13 8.80
C PRO A 51 -1.03 -10.80 9.32
N GLU A 52 0.28 -10.58 9.29
CA GLU A 52 0.91 -9.34 9.77
C GLU A 52 0.56 -8.11 8.90
N SER A 53 -0.03 -8.31 7.72
CA SER A 53 -0.58 -7.23 6.89
C SER A 53 -1.62 -6.36 7.61
N VAL A 54 -2.31 -6.92 8.62
CA VAL A 54 -3.30 -6.18 9.41
C VAL A 54 -2.71 -4.94 10.08
N CYS A 55 -1.45 -5.00 10.52
CA CYS A 55 -0.76 -3.89 11.16
C CYS A 55 -0.54 -2.70 10.21
N TYR A 56 -0.66 -2.91 8.90
CA TYR A 56 -0.46 -1.88 7.87
C TYR A 56 -1.79 -1.38 7.28
N LEU A 57 -2.84 -2.21 7.33
CA LEU A 57 -4.16 -1.88 6.77
C LEU A 57 -5.09 -1.24 7.81
N VAL A 58 -4.88 -1.51 9.09
CA VAL A 58 -5.65 -0.91 10.18
C VAL A 58 -5.01 0.43 10.53
N LYS A 59 -5.79 1.50 10.41
CA LYS A 59 -5.46 2.82 10.93
C LYS A 59 -5.89 2.85 12.39
N GLU A 60 -5.00 3.21 13.32
CA GLU A 60 -5.39 3.58 14.69
C GLU A 60 -6.25 4.85 14.70
#